data_AF-A0A920RIZ6-F1
#
_entry.id   AF-A0A920RIZ6-F1
#
_cell.length_a   1.000
_cell.length_b   1.000
_cell.length_c   1.000
_cell.angle_alpha   90.00
_cell.angle_beta   90.00
_cell.angle_gamma   90.00
#
_symmetry.space_group_name_H-M   'P 1'
#
loop_
_entity.id
_entity.type
_entity.pdbx_description
1 polymer ?
#
loop_
_entity_poly.entity_id
_entity_poly.type
_entity_poly.pdbx_seq_one_letter_code
_entity_poly.pdbx_strand_id
1 'polypeptide(L)' 'MLEYDTTPNLFHEQLLSEPLGVFQQVRDNGGRVRPPEGPGIGIALNEDFVAKYRVA' A
#
# COMPACT_ATOMS: atom_id res chain seq x y z
N MET A 1 -9.59 12.59 -5.04
CA MET A 1 -8.77 13.16 -3.95
C MET A 1 -8.50 12.04 -2.98
N LEU A 2 -7.23 11.80 -2.62
CA LEU A 2 -6.86 10.71 -1.72
C LEU A 2 -6.65 11.30 -0.31
N GLU A 3 -7.49 10.90 0.63
CA GLU A 3 -7.19 11.04 2.06
C GLU A 3 -6.33 9.85 2.47
N TYR A 4 -5.24 10.10 3.18
CA TYR A 4 -4.29 9.07 3.57
C TYR A 4 -3.88 9.24 5.02
N ASP A 5 -4.15 8.22 5.85
CA ASP A 5 -3.72 8.17 7.23
C ASP A 5 -2.20 8.02 7.32
N THR A 6 -1.56 8.85 8.12
CA THR A 6 -0.10 8.89 8.29
C THR A 6 0.36 8.33 9.64
N THR A 7 -0.56 7.81 10.44
CA THR A 7 -0.19 7.09 11.66
C THR A 7 0.58 5.81 11.32
N PRO A 8 1.59 5.42 12.12
CA PRO A 8 2.32 4.17 11.89
C PRO A 8 1.39 2.97 11.92
N ASN A 9 1.37 2.19 10.83
CA ASN A 9 0.52 1.02 10.69
C ASN A 9 1.26 -0.11 9.97
N LEU A 10 1.54 -1.17 10.71
CA LEU A 10 2.29 -2.33 10.21
C LEU A 10 1.65 -2.98 8.97
N PHE A 11 0.32 -3.01 8.89
CA PHE A 11 -0.39 -3.61 7.76
C PHE A 11 -0.33 -2.73 6.52
N HIS A 12 -0.37 -1.40 6.66
CA HIS A 12 -0.19 -0.49 5.52
C HIS A 12 1.20 -0.64 4.89
N GLU A 13 2.21 -0.89 5.71
CA GLU A 13 3.60 -0.98 5.27
C GLU A 13 3.98 -2.35 4.68
N GLN A 14 3.37 -3.44 5.15
CA GLN A 14 3.87 -4.80 4.89
C GLN A 14 2.85 -5.80 4.31
N LEU A 15 1.56 -5.43 4.19
CA LEU A 15 0.52 -6.34 3.68
C LEU A 15 0.71 -6.70 2.20
N LEU A 16 1.26 -5.78 1.39
CA LEU A 16 1.42 -5.98 -0.04
C LEU A 16 2.81 -6.52 -0.36
N SER A 17 2.92 -7.33 -1.42
CA SER A 17 4.22 -7.82 -1.89
C SER A 17 5.13 -6.69 -2.39
N GLU A 18 4.53 -5.63 -2.94
CA GLU A 18 5.18 -4.39 -3.34
C GLU A 18 4.47 -3.20 -2.67
N PRO A 19 5.21 -2.28 -2.04
CA PRO A 19 4.61 -1.12 -1.40
C PRO A 19 4.07 -0.14 -2.44
N LEU A 20 2.91 0.46 -2.15
CA LEU A 20 2.31 1.49 -3.02
C LEU A 20 3.19 2.75 -3.18
N GLY A 21 4.17 2.96 -2.31
CA GLY A 21 5.11 4.08 -2.41
C GLY A 21 4.45 5.46 -2.25
N VAL A 22 3.31 5.54 -1.52
CA VAL A 22 2.48 6.76 -1.40
C VAL A 22 3.30 8.01 -1.03
N PHE A 23 4.14 7.92 0.00
CA PHE A 23 4.97 9.06 0.42
C PHE A 23 5.98 9.49 -0.63
N GLN A 24 6.59 8.53 -1.34
CA GLN A 24 7.52 8.84 -2.42
C GLN A 24 6.79 9.49 -3.59
N GLN A 25 5.63 8.96 -4.00
CA GLN A 25 4.81 9.55 -5.05
C GLN A 25 4.36 10.97 -4.71
N VAL A 26 3.92 11.23 -3.48
CA VAL A 26 3.54 12.57 -3.01
C VAL A 26 4.69 13.56 -3.11
N ARG A 27 5.89 13.15 -2.68
CA ARG A 27 7.12 13.98 -2.74
C ARG A 27 7.51 14.28 -4.19
N ASP A 28 7.46 13.29 -5.06
CA ASP A 28 7.97 13.38 -6.42
C ASP A 28 6.94 13.99 -7.41
N ASN A 29 5.64 13.88 -7.12
CA ASN A 29 4.54 14.27 -8.02
C ASN A 29 3.66 15.42 -7.50
N GLY A 30 4.21 16.32 -6.69
CA GLY A 30 3.54 17.55 -6.29
C GLY A 30 2.26 17.31 -5.47
N GLY A 31 2.33 16.40 -4.49
CA GLY A 31 1.19 16.12 -3.61
C GLY A 31 0.18 15.11 -4.16
N ARG A 32 0.54 14.36 -5.21
CA ARG A 32 -0.38 13.45 -5.92
C ARG A 32 0.13 12.02 -5.91
N VAL A 33 -0.82 11.10 -6.02
CA VAL A 33 -0.59 9.67 -6.11
C VAL A 33 -1.39 9.16 -7.31
N ARG A 34 -0.84 8.19 -8.04
CA ARG A 34 -1.55 7.50 -9.12
C ARG A 34 -2.07 6.15 -8.62
N PRO A 35 -3.25 5.69 -9.08
CA PRO A 35 -3.68 4.33 -8.83
C PRO A 35 -2.64 3.32 -9.37
N PRO A 36 -2.47 2.15 -8.73
CA PRO A 36 -1.66 1.07 -9.28
C PRO A 36 -2.15 0.67 -10.67
N GLU A 37 -1.21 0.28 -11.53
CA GLU A 37 -1.48 -0.18 -12.89
C GLU A 37 -1.38 -1.71 -12.96
N GLY A 38 -2.20 -2.34 -13.80
CA GLY A 38 -2.22 -3.80 -13.97
C GLY A 38 -3.64 -4.39 -13.91
N PRO A 39 -3.79 -5.71 -14.09
CA PRO A 39 -5.10 -6.37 -14.01
C PRO A 39 -5.77 -6.20 -12.63
N GLY A 40 -7.10 -6.07 -12.63
CA GLY A 40 -7.86 -5.89 -11.40
C GLY A 40 -7.55 -4.56 -10.70
N ILE A 41 -7.18 -4.62 -9.43
CA ILE A 41 -6.79 -3.44 -8.62
C ILE A 41 -5.26 -3.19 -8.62
N GLY A 42 -4.49 -3.95 -9.41
CA GLY A 42 -3.07 -3.69 -9.66
C GLY A 42 -2.14 -3.92 -8.46
N ILE A 43 -2.51 -4.78 -7.51
CA ILE A 43 -1.69 -5.13 -6.35
C ILE A 43 -1.69 -6.64 -6.09
N ALA A 44 -0.69 -7.11 -5.35
CA ALA A 44 -0.61 -8.48 -4.84
C ALA A 44 -0.34 -8.48 -3.33
N LEU A 45 -0.89 -9.48 -2.63
CA LEU A 45 -0.71 -9.65 -1.19
C LEU A 45 0.62 -10.34 -0.88
N ASN A 46 1.22 -9.97 0.24
CA ASN A 46 2.27 -10.76 0.88
C ASN A 46 1.61 -11.90 1.67
N GLU A 47 1.51 -13.08 1.05
CA GLU A 47 0.82 -14.24 1.63
C GLU A 47 1.42 -14.70 2.97
N ASP A 48 2.74 -14.58 3.16
CA ASP A 48 3.41 -14.93 4.42
C ASP A 48 2.97 -13.97 5.55
N PHE A 49 2.85 -12.68 5.24
CA PHE A 49 2.36 -11.68 6.19
C PHE A 49 0.88 -11.94 6.55
N VAL A 50 0.05 -12.23 5.55
CA VAL A 50 -1.37 -12.58 5.76
C VAL A 50 -1.50 -13.81 6.65
N ALA A 51 -0.73 -14.88 6.39
CA ALA A 51 -0.75 -16.08 7.19
C ALA A 51 -0.32 -15.83 8.64
N LYS A 52 0.70 -15.00 8.85
CA LYS A 52 1.24 -14.66 10.18
C LYS A 52 0.23 -13.93 11.08
N TYR A 53 -0.57 -13.03 10.51
CA TYR A 53 -1.47 -12.16 11.26
C TYR A 53 -2.96 -12.52 11.14
N ARG A 54 -3.29 -13.70 10.60
CA ARG A 54 -4.66 -14.20 10.54
C ARG A 54 -5.22 -14.42 11.95
N VAL A 55 -6.39 -13.83 12.22
CA VAL A 55 -7.15 -14.05 13.47
C VAL A 55 -8.17 -15.16 13.25
N ALA A 56 -8.34 -16.03 14.26
CA ALA A 56 -9.26 -17.16 14.25
C ALA A 56 -10.70 -16.76 14.61
#